data_AF-K6UA37-F1
#
_entry.id   AF-K6UA37-F1
#
_cell.length_a   1.000
_cell.length_b   1.000
_cell.length_c   1.000
_cell.angle_alpha   90.00
_cell.angle_beta   90.00
_cell.angle_gamma   90.00
#
_symmetry.space_group_name_H-M   'P 1'
#
loop_
_entity.id
_entity.type
_entity.pdbx_description
1 polymer ?
#
loop_
_entity_poly.entity_id
_entity_poly.type
_entity_poly.pdbx_seq_one_letter_code
_entity_poly.pdbx_strand_id
1 'polypeptide(L)'
;MTFYIGPMVLGFLLGFILGSRIKENPESKLKFDSTVYLIFLIIAVLVAYFLGPFPYYQDVKLASGFVAAAVGIIMGKLILGRNRTPEKLED
;
A
#
# COMPACT_ATOMS: atom_id res chain seq x y z
N MET A 1 9.85 15.34 -19.23
CA MET A 1 9.26 14.25 -18.44
C MET A 1 7.94 14.75 -17.91
N THR A 2 6.82 14.24 -18.43
CA THR A 2 5.47 14.68 -18.03
C THR A 2 5.01 13.79 -16.89
N PHE A 3 4.79 14.33 -15.70
CA PHE A 3 4.29 13.55 -14.56
C PHE A 3 2.77 13.48 -14.58
N TYR A 4 2.21 12.27 -14.63
CA TYR A 4 0.77 12.05 -14.61
C TYR A 4 0.29 11.93 -13.16
N ILE A 5 -0.18 13.04 -12.61
CA ILE A 5 -0.57 13.14 -11.19
C ILE A 5 -1.85 12.32 -10.88
N GLY A 6 -2.80 12.24 -11.81
CA GLY A 6 -4.08 11.54 -11.62
C GLY A 6 -3.92 10.09 -11.12
N PRO A 7 -3.18 9.22 -11.83
CA PRO A 7 -2.90 7.85 -11.41
C PRO A 7 -2.23 7.76 -10.03
N MET A 8 -1.32 8.67 -9.71
CA MET A 8 -0.65 8.68 -8.41
C MET A 8 -1.62 9.04 -7.29
N VAL A 9 -2.46 10.06 -7.46
CA VAL A 9 -3.45 10.47 -6.46
C VAL A 9 -4.49 9.36 -6.25
N LEU A 10 -5.05 8.81 -7.33
CA LEU A 10 -6.03 7.74 -7.23
C LEU A 10 -5.44 6.46 -6.62
N GLY A 11 -4.24 6.07 -7.07
CA GLY A 11 -3.51 4.95 -6.50
C GLY A 11 -3.29 5.14 -5.00
N PHE A 12 -2.78 6.30 -4.59
CA PHE A 12 -2.58 6.63 -3.18
C PHE A 12 -3.86 6.54 -2.37
N LEU A 13 -4.97 7.15 -2.82
CA LEU A 13 -6.24 7.13 -2.09
C LEU A 13 -6.78 5.71 -1.92
N LEU A 14 -6.77 4.89 -2.98
CA LEU A 14 -7.18 3.50 -2.91
C LEU A 14 -6.30 2.70 -1.94
N GLY A 15 -4.99 2.86 -2.07
CA GLY A 15 -4.02 2.23 -1.17
C GLY A 15 -4.25 2.65 0.28
N PHE A 16 -4.45 3.94 0.53
CA PHE A 16 -4.70 4.50 1.86
C PHE A 16 -5.96 3.92 2.51
N ILE A 17 -7.05 3.83 1.76
CA ILE A 17 -8.28 3.20 2.23
C ILE A 17 -8.02 1.73 2.59
N LEU A 18 -7.34 0.96 1.74
CA LEU A 18 -7.00 -0.43 2.03
C LEU A 18 -6.10 -0.57 3.27
N GLY A 19 -5.06 0.25 3.36
CA GLY A 19 -4.14 0.30 4.50
C GLY A 19 -4.84 0.58 5.82
N SER A 20 -5.81 1.51 5.82
CA SER A 20 -6.61 1.86 7.01
C SER A 20 -7.47 0.70 7.55
N ARG A 21 -7.64 -0.36 6.76
CA ARG A 21 -8.42 -1.56 7.11
C ARG A 21 -7.54 -2.74 7.53
N ILE A 22 -6.21 -2.65 7.39
CA ILE A 22 -5.30 -3.68 7.88
C ILE A 22 -5.29 -3.62 9.41
N LYS A 23 -5.95 -4.60 10.03
CA LYS A 23 -5.94 -4.83 11.48
C LYS A 23 -5.11 -6.06 11.80
N GLU A 24 -4.48 -6.06 12.96
CA GLU A 24 -3.82 -7.24 13.49
C GLU A 24 -4.86 -8.08 14.25
N ASN A 25 -4.94 -9.37 13.92
CA ASN A 25 -5.79 -10.30 14.66
C ASN A 25 -4.93 -10.94 15.77
N PRO A 26 -5.28 -10.77 17.06
CA PRO A 26 -4.51 -11.32 18.17
C PRO A 26 -4.47 -12.86 18.18
N GLU A 27 -5.47 -13.54 17.60
CA GLU A 27 -5.50 -15.00 17.46
C GLU A 27 -4.66 -15.49 16.27
N SER A 28 -4.36 -14.58 15.35
CA SER A 28 -3.52 -14.90 14.21
C SER A 28 -2.06 -14.88 14.62
N LYS A 29 -1.34 -15.98 14.34
CA LYS A 29 0.13 -16.04 14.49
C LYS A 29 0.84 -15.15 13.45
N LEU A 30 0.13 -14.55 12.51
CA LEU A 30 0.68 -13.62 11.51
C LEU A 30 0.96 -12.26 12.15
N LYS A 31 2.25 -12.01 12.39
CA LYS A 31 2.74 -10.70 12.84
C LYS A 31 3.01 -9.83 11.62
N PHE A 32 2.31 -8.71 11.51
CA PHE A 32 2.60 -7.68 10.51
C PHE A 32 3.63 -6.70 11.06
N ASP A 33 4.85 -7.20 11.27
CA ASP A 33 5.97 -6.41 11.76
C ASP A 33 6.55 -5.48 10.68
N SER A 34 7.52 -4.64 11.07
CA SER A 34 8.17 -3.73 10.12
C SER A 34 8.89 -4.47 8.99
N THR A 35 9.36 -5.70 9.24
CA THR A 35 10.01 -6.56 8.26
C THR A 35 9.05 -6.95 7.13
N VAL A 36 7.81 -7.32 7.46
CA VAL A 36 6.76 -7.63 6.46
C VAL A 36 6.50 -6.42 5.56
N TYR A 37 6.42 -5.21 6.12
CA TYR A 37 6.23 -3.99 5.32
C TYR A 37 7.43 -3.66 4.44
N LEU A 38 8.65 -3.89 4.92
CA LEU A 38 9.86 -3.71 4.12
C LEU A 38 9.87 -4.66 2.92
N ILE A 39 9.59 -5.96 3.15
CA ILE A 39 9.50 -6.95 2.08
C ILE A 39 8.38 -6.59 1.10
N PHE A 40 7.21 -6.20 1.61
CA PHE A 40 6.10 -5.72 0.80
C PHE A 40 6.50 -4.56 -0.12
N LEU A 41 7.26 -3.58 0.40
CA LEU A 41 7.70 -2.41 -0.37
C LEU A 41 8.67 -2.83 -1.50
N ILE A 42 9.62 -3.73 -1.21
CA ILE A 42 10.56 -4.26 -2.22
C ILE A 42 9.79 -4.98 -3.33
N ILE A 43 8.88 -5.89 -2.97
CA ILE A 43 8.07 -6.63 -3.93
C ILE A 43 7.17 -5.68 -4.74
N ALA A 44 6.57 -4.67 -4.10
CA ALA A 44 5.74 -3.69 -4.78
C ALA A 44 6.53 -2.89 -5.82
N VAL A 45 7.78 -2.51 -5.54
CA VAL A 45 8.66 -1.84 -6.49
C VAL A 45 9.02 -2.75 -7.67
N LEU A 46 9.32 -4.03 -7.40
CA LEU A 46 9.60 -5.02 -8.46
C LEU A 46 8.38 -5.20 -9.37
N VAL A 47 7.19 -5.38 -8.79
CA VAL A 47 5.94 -5.48 -9.56
C VAL A 47 5.71 -4.21 -10.37
N ALA A 48 5.91 -3.03 -9.79
CA ALA A 48 5.76 -1.77 -10.51
C ALA A 48 6.70 -1.66 -11.72
N TYR A 49 7.92 -2.19 -11.62
CA TYR A 49 8.89 -2.20 -12.72
C TYR A 49 8.49 -3.15 -13.84
N PHE A 50 8.08 -4.38 -13.50
CA PHE A 50 7.65 -5.35 -14.52
C PHE A 50 6.30 -5.01 -15.14
N LEU A 51 5.40 -4.37 -14.38
CA LEU A 51 4.12 -3.88 -14.90
C LEU A 51 4.33 -2.73 -15.90
N GLY A 52 5.35 -1.90 -15.65
CA GLY A 52 5.64 -0.71 -16.45
C GLY A 52 4.57 0.38 -16.31
N PRO A 53 4.82 1.57 -16.90
CA PRO A 53 3.81 2.62 -16.94
C PRO A 53 2.62 2.19 -17.80
N PHE A 54 1.42 2.71 -17.49
CA PHE A 54 0.24 2.50 -18.33
C PHE A 54 0.54 2.95 -19.78
N PRO A 55 -0.04 2.33 -20.83
CA PRO A 55 0.39 2.49 -22.23
C PRO A 55 0.45 3.92 -22.78
N TYR A 56 -0.10 4.91 -22.07
CA TYR A 56 -0.12 6.32 -22.46
C TYR A 56 0.76 7.23 -21.58
N TYR A 57 1.41 6.68 -20.55
CA TYR A 57 2.29 7.45 -19.66
C TYR A 57 3.75 7.27 -20.07
N GLN A 58 4.38 8.39 -20.40
CA GLN A 58 5.78 8.49 -20.84
C GLN A 58 6.68 9.02 -19.70
N ASP A 59 6.31 8.76 -18.44
CA ASP A 59 6.99 9.27 -17.25
C ASP A 59 8.17 8.38 -16.86
N VAL A 60 7.96 7.43 -15.96
CA VAL A 60 8.99 6.54 -15.40
C VAL A 60 8.72 5.11 -15.85
N LYS A 61 9.76 4.27 -15.93
CA LYS A 61 9.62 2.83 -16.21
C LYS A 61 8.86 2.04 -15.12
N LEU A 62 8.36 2.74 -14.10
CA LEU A 62 7.59 2.17 -13.00
C LEU A 62 6.11 2.54 -13.20
N ALA A 63 5.22 1.62 -12.85
CA ALA A 63 3.80 1.93 -12.68
C ALA A 63 3.60 2.94 -11.52
N SER A 64 3.68 4.24 -11.81
CA SER A 64 3.68 5.32 -10.81
C SER A 64 2.43 5.31 -9.91
N GLY A 65 1.26 5.00 -10.48
CA GLY A 65 0.02 4.80 -9.72
C GLY A 65 0.07 3.60 -8.77
N PHE A 66 0.71 2.50 -9.17
CA PHE A 66 0.87 1.31 -8.32
C PHE A 66 1.82 1.60 -7.15
N VAL A 67 2.94 2.29 -7.42
CA VAL A 67 3.88 2.73 -6.37
C VAL A 67 3.16 3.64 -5.38
N ALA A 68 2.37 4.60 -5.88
CA ALA A 68 1.59 5.48 -5.02
C ALA A 68 0.57 4.71 -4.16
N ALA A 69 -0.05 3.65 -4.70
CA ALA A 69 -0.93 2.78 -3.94
C ALA A 69 -0.19 2.02 -2.82
N ALA A 70 1.01 1.49 -3.09
CA ALA A 70 1.82 0.82 -2.07
C ALA A 70 2.19 1.77 -0.91
N VAL A 71 2.56 3.02 -1.23
CA VAL A 71 2.80 4.07 -0.23
C VAL A 71 1.52 4.40 0.53
N GLY A 72 0.39 4.51 -0.17
CA GLY A 72 -0.93 4.72 0.43
C GLY A 72 -1.25 3.65 1.47
N ILE A 73 -1.04 2.37 1.16
CA ILE A 73 -1.30 1.25 2.09
C ILE A 73 -0.52 1.41 3.40
N ILE A 74 0.77 1.73 3.30
CA ILE A 74 1.62 1.93 4.48
C ILE A 74 1.12 3.11 5.30
N MET A 75 0.86 4.26 4.66
CA MET A 75 0.37 5.47 5.33
C MET A 75 -1.00 5.25 5.98
N GLY A 76 -1.92 4.55 5.29
CA GLY A 76 -3.25 4.22 5.79
C GLY A 76 -3.18 3.36 7.05
N LYS A 77 -2.31 2.35 7.07
CA LYS A 77 -2.10 1.53 8.28
C LYS A 77 -1.49 2.36 9.40
N LEU A 78 -0.42 3.11 9.13
CA LEU A 78 0.30 3.85 10.17
C LEU A 78 -0.58 4.91 10.84
N ILE A 79 -1.42 5.61 10.07
CA ILE A 79 -2.26 6.69 10.58
C ILE A 79 -3.56 6.17 11.21
N LEU A 80 -4.25 5.22 10.56
CA LEU A 80 -5.61 4.80 10.95
C LEU A 80 -5.71 3.37 11.47
N GLY A 81 -4.72 2.51 11.19
CA GLY A 81 -4.71 1.10 11.58
C GLY A 81 -4.14 0.84 12.98
N ARG A 82 -3.43 1.80 13.59
CA ARG A 82 -2.66 1.60 14.84
C ARG A 82 -3.51 1.53 16.12
N ASN A 83 -4.71 2.12 16.13
CA ASN A 83 -5.46 2.42 17.37
C ASN A 83 -6.77 1.64 17.54
N ARG A 84 -7.05 0.62 16.72
CA ARG A 84 -8.20 -0.24 17.00
C ARG A 84 -7.75 -1.30 17.98
N THR A 85 -8.17 -1.16 19.26
CA THR A 85 -8.18 -2.24 20.24
C THR A 85 -8.55 -3.53 19.51
N PRO A 86 -7.78 -4.63 19.70
CA PRO A 86 -8.11 -5.91 19.09
C PRO A 86 -9.60 -6.17 19.30
N GLU A 87 -10.29 -6.50 18.21
CA GLU A 87 -11.72 -6.77 18.21
C GLU A 87 -11.95 -7.85 19.28
N LYS A 88 -12.55 -7.47 20.42
CA LYS A 88 -12.93 -8.45 21.44
C LYS A 88 -13.99 -9.32 20.78
N LEU A 89 -13.64 -10.57 20.53
CA LEU A 89 -14.60 -11.60 20.22
C LEU A 89 -15.49 -11.72 21.46
N GLU A 90 -16.77 -11.40 21.33
CA GLU A 90 -17.76 -11.80 22.33
C GLU A 90 -17.93 -13.32 22.18
N ASP A 91 -17.63 -14.04 23.27
CA ASP A 91 -17.74 -15.51 23.39
C ASP A 91 -19.20 -15.99 23.24
#